data_AF-A0ABD1V6H3-F1
#
_entry.id   AF-A0ABD1V6H3-F1
#
_cell.length_a   1.000
_cell.length_b   1.000
_cell.length_c   1.000
_cell.angle_alpha   90.00
_cell.angle_beta   90.00
_cell.angle_gamma   90.00
#
_symmetry.space_group_name_H-M   'P 1'
#
loop_
_entity.id
_entity.type
_entity.pdbx_description
1 polymer ?
#
loop_
_entity_poly.entity_id
_entity_poly.type
_entity_poly.pdbx_seq_one_letter_code
_entity_poly.pdbx_strand_id
1 'polypeptide(L)'
;MSQSLAQAPKTPLQSPPNSEQMIYDQLAEALKSKLKRLENPESRFLQHASSYLILSLPETENTTLPNGLQVATKSNLVSHIATVAIYIDAKSRFDTDETNGMANFLEHMIFKGTKKWPVKVLDEEIENFG
;
A
#
# COMPACT_ATOMS: atom_id res chain seq x y z
N MET A 1 73.55 44.91 -2.29
CA MET A 1 73.37 43.82 -1.32
C MET A 1 71.88 43.55 -1.22
N SER A 2 71.38 42.52 -1.90
CA SER A 2 69.96 42.15 -1.89
C SER A 2 69.85 40.76 -1.26
N GLN A 3 69.19 40.67 -0.10
CA GLN A 3 69.07 39.45 0.69
C GLN A 3 68.16 38.44 -0.01
N SER A 4 68.63 37.19 -0.11
CA SER A 4 67.89 36.05 -0.66
C SER A 4 67.03 35.42 0.43
N LEU A 5 65.71 35.34 0.22
CA LEU A 5 64.79 34.56 1.04
C LEU A 5 65.14 33.07 0.95
N ALA A 6 65.30 32.41 2.11
CA ALA A 6 65.56 30.99 2.20
C ALA A 6 64.28 30.19 1.87
N GLN A 7 64.33 29.38 0.82
CA GLN A 7 63.29 28.41 0.49
C GLN A 7 63.39 27.21 1.44
N ALA A 8 62.29 26.84 2.11
CA ALA A 8 62.24 25.63 2.96
C ALA A 8 62.49 24.35 2.13
N PRO A 9 63.17 23.33 2.70
CA PRO A 9 63.47 22.10 1.99
C PRO A 9 62.19 21.34 1.66
N LYS A 10 61.95 21.07 0.37
CA LYS A 10 60.87 20.20 -0.09
C LYS A 10 61.27 18.75 0.16
N THR A 11 60.71 18.14 1.21
CA THR A 11 60.85 16.69 1.45
C THR A 11 60.25 15.92 0.26
N PRO A 12 60.93 14.91 -0.30
CA PRO A 12 60.36 14.08 -1.36
C PRO A 12 59.06 13.42 -0.86
N LEU A 13 57.99 13.50 -1.64
CA LEU A 13 56.75 12.76 -1.37
C LEU A 13 57.10 11.26 -1.35
N GLN A 14 57.00 10.64 -0.18
CA GLN A 14 57.11 9.19 -0.04
C GLN A 14 55.99 8.52 -0.84
N SER A 15 56.33 7.42 -1.51
CA SER A 15 55.33 6.58 -2.18
C SER A 15 54.26 6.14 -1.18
N PRO A 16 52.97 6.08 -1.57
CA PRO A 16 51.92 5.73 -0.64
C PRO A 16 52.23 4.39 0.05
N PRO A 17 52.00 4.29 1.37
CA PRO A 17 52.24 3.06 2.12
C PRO A 17 51.37 1.92 1.56
N ASN A 18 51.85 0.68 1.70
CA ASN A 18 51.09 -0.49 1.27
C ASN A 18 49.75 -0.55 2.04
N SER A 19 48.66 -0.88 1.36
CA SER A 19 47.29 -0.89 1.91
C SER A 19 47.13 -1.77 3.15
N GLU A 20 48.04 -2.72 3.36
CA GLU A 20 48.06 -3.58 4.56
C GLU A 20 48.60 -2.90 5.82
N GLN A 21 49.25 -1.73 5.72
CA GLN A 21 49.89 -1.06 6.85
C GLN A 21 48.96 -0.10 7.61
N MET A 22 47.83 0.31 6.99
CA MET A 22 46.88 1.24 7.57
C MET A 22 45.59 0.53 8.00
N ILE A 23 45.23 0.65 9.28
CA ILE A 23 44.05 -0.01 9.87
C ILE A 23 42.74 0.37 9.12
N TYR A 24 42.64 1.61 8.65
CA TYR A 24 41.49 2.07 7.85
C TYR A 24 41.38 1.39 6.48
N ASP A 25 42.52 1.16 5.82
CA ASP A 25 42.55 0.50 4.51
C ASP A 25 42.24 -1.00 4.63
N GLN A 26 42.69 -1.64 5.70
CA GLN A 26 42.32 -3.02 6.01
C GLN A 26 40.80 -3.18 6.20
N LEU A 27 40.16 -2.26 6.91
CA LEU A 27 38.70 -2.25 7.06
C LEU A 27 37.99 -1.99 5.72
N ALA A 28 38.51 -1.06 4.91
CA ALA A 28 37.97 -0.77 3.59
C ALA A 28 38.04 -1.99 2.66
N GLU A 29 39.15 -2.73 2.66
CA GLU A 29 39.29 -3.96 1.86
C GLU A 29 38.43 -5.11 2.40
N ALA A 30 38.24 -5.22 3.72
CA ALA A 30 37.30 -6.16 4.31
C ALA A 30 35.84 -5.86 3.91
N LEU A 31 35.45 -4.58 3.84
CA LEU A 31 34.13 -4.17 3.38
C LEU A 31 33.95 -4.42 1.87
N LYS A 32 34.95 -4.05 1.05
CA LYS A 32 34.95 -4.28 -0.41
C LYS A 32 34.82 -5.77 -0.73
N SER A 33 35.59 -6.63 -0.06
CA SER A 33 35.51 -8.09 -0.27
C SER A 33 34.16 -8.66 0.13
N LYS A 34 33.56 -8.16 1.23
CA LYS A 34 32.23 -8.58 1.67
C LYS A 34 31.13 -8.13 0.71
N LEU A 35 31.20 -6.90 0.19
CA LEU A 35 30.28 -6.40 -0.84
C LEU A 35 30.42 -7.17 -2.15
N LYS A 36 31.65 -7.40 -2.62
CA LYS A 36 31.93 -8.22 -3.81
C LYS A 36 31.36 -9.64 -3.70
N ARG A 37 31.31 -10.20 -2.49
CA ARG A 37 30.67 -11.50 -2.21
C ARG A 37 29.14 -11.42 -2.25
N LEU A 38 28.55 -10.29 -1.88
CA LEU A 38 27.10 -10.08 -1.89
C LEU A 38 26.55 -9.76 -3.28
N GLU A 39 27.38 -9.26 -4.20
CA GLU A 39 27.01 -8.95 -5.58
C GLU A 39 26.62 -10.17 -6.41
N ASN A 40 27.16 -11.36 -6.08
CA ASN A 40 26.88 -12.59 -6.82
C ASN A 40 26.23 -13.65 -5.91
N PRO A 41 24.94 -13.46 -5.53
CA PRO A 41 24.21 -14.46 -4.75
C PRO A 41 24.07 -15.77 -5.53
N GLU A 42 24.14 -16.91 -4.85
CA GLU A 42 23.90 -18.19 -5.53
C GLU A 42 22.47 -18.25 -6.06
N SER A 43 22.34 -18.59 -7.34
CA SER A 43 21.05 -18.65 -8.04
C SER A 43 20.05 -19.58 -7.36
N ARG A 44 20.53 -20.61 -6.65
CA ARG A 44 19.71 -21.54 -5.85
C ARG A 44 18.83 -20.85 -4.81
N PHE A 45 19.34 -19.81 -4.14
CA PHE A 45 18.57 -19.06 -3.14
C PHE A 45 17.57 -18.08 -3.75
N LEU A 46 17.74 -17.75 -5.04
CA LEU A 46 16.83 -16.88 -5.78
C LEU A 46 15.70 -17.65 -6.49
N GLN A 47 15.73 -18.99 -6.51
CA GLN A 47 14.76 -19.84 -7.23
C GLN A 47 13.31 -19.65 -6.78
N HIS A 48 13.10 -19.28 -5.51
CA HIS A 48 11.78 -19.00 -4.94
C HIS A 48 11.58 -17.52 -4.57
N ALA A 49 12.51 -16.64 -4.98
CA ALA A 49 12.45 -15.21 -4.69
C ALA A 49 11.46 -14.43 -5.58
N SER A 50 10.68 -15.15 -6.39
CA SER A 50 9.61 -14.56 -7.20
C SER A 50 8.45 -14.14 -6.29
N SER A 51 8.35 -12.84 -6.06
CA SER A 51 7.21 -12.17 -5.42
C SER A 51 6.02 -11.93 -6.37
N TYR A 52 5.97 -12.64 -7.52
CA TYR A 52 4.82 -12.52 -8.42
C TYR A 52 3.58 -13.11 -7.75
N LEU A 53 2.68 -12.19 -7.41
CA LEU A 53 1.44 -12.39 -6.68
C LEU A 53 0.49 -13.35 -7.42
N ILE A 54 -0.07 -14.28 -6.66
CA ILE A 54 -1.14 -15.21 -7.06
C ILE A 54 -2.50 -14.48 -7.09
N LEU A 55 -2.59 -13.31 -7.75
CA LEU A 55 -3.82 -12.51 -7.83
C LEU A 55 -4.79 -13.07 -8.88
N SER A 56 -5.18 -14.34 -8.74
CA SER A 56 -6.31 -14.93 -9.45
C SER A 56 -7.58 -14.72 -8.63
N LEU A 57 -8.09 -13.49 -8.60
CA LEU A 57 -9.38 -13.17 -8.01
C LEU A 57 -10.48 -13.31 -9.08
N PRO A 58 -11.70 -13.73 -8.71
CA PRO A 58 -12.79 -13.74 -9.67
C PRO A 58 -13.04 -12.32 -10.20
N GLU A 59 -13.31 -12.24 -11.50
CA GLU A 59 -13.56 -10.98 -12.21
C GLU A 59 -14.79 -10.27 -11.61
N THR A 60 -14.75 -8.95 -11.60
CA THR A 60 -15.88 -8.12 -11.18
C THR A 60 -16.61 -7.66 -12.43
N GLU A 61 -17.82 -8.16 -12.64
CA GLU A 61 -18.67 -7.75 -13.75
C GLU A 61 -19.41 -6.46 -13.39
N ASN A 62 -19.28 -5.44 -14.22
CA ASN A 62 -19.94 -4.14 -14.04
C ASN A 62 -21.00 -3.95 -15.12
N THR A 63 -22.25 -3.78 -14.72
CA THR A 63 -23.39 -3.52 -15.61
C THR A 63 -24.00 -2.16 -15.27
N THR A 64 -24.29 -1.34 -16.27
CA THR A 64 -25.06 -0.10 -16.09
C THR A 64 -26.47 -0.31 -16.63
N LEU A 65 -27.47 -0.16 -15.76
CA LEU A 65 -28.87 -0.29 -16.14
C LEU A 65 -29.37 0.94 -16.92
N PRO A 66 -30.49 0.85 -17.68
CA PRO A 66 -31.01 1.97 -18.47
C PRO A 66 -31.36 3.22 -17.65
N ASN A 67 -31.60 3.08 -16.36
CA ASN A 67 -31.85 4.19 -15.42
C ASN A 67 -30.55 4.82 -14.86
N GLY A 68 -29.38 4.36 -15.30
CA GLY A 68 -28.07 4.84 -14.84
C GLY A 68 -27.54 4.17 -13.58
N LEU A 69 -28.26 3.20 -13.00
CA LEU A 69 -27.78 2.47 -11.82
C LEU A 69 -26.63 1.53 -12.21
N GLN A 70 -25.51 1.64 -11.50
CA GLN A 70 -24.36 0.75 -11.65
C GLN A 70 -24.52 -0.47 -10.73
N VAL A 71 -24.36 -1.65 -11.30
CA VAL A 71 -24.42 -2.94 -10.62
C VAL A 71 -23.08 -3.63 -10.81
N ALA A 72 -22.33 -3.80 -9.73
CA ALA A 72 -21.08 -4.53 -9.70
C ALA A 72 -21.30 -5.88 -9.04
N THR A 73 -21.01 -6.97 -9.76
CA THR A 73 -21.19 -8.35 -9.29
C THR A 73 -19.87 -9.10 -9.31
N LYS A 74 -19.57 -9.79 -8.21
CA LYS A 74 -18.42 -10.69 -8.09
C LYS A 74 -18.92 -12.07 -7.71
N SER A 75 -19.03 -12.95 -8.71
CA SER A 75 -19.57 -14.29 -8.51
C SER A 75 -18.55 -15.18 -7.77
N ASN A 76 -18.97 -15.76 -6.65
CA ASN A 76 -18.24 -16.83 -5.97
C ASN A 76 -19.15 -18.04 -5.80
N LEU A 77 -19.12 -18.95 -6.77
CA LEU A 77 -19.97 -20.15 -6.80
C LEU A 77 -19.65 -21.18 -5.70
N VAL A 78 -18.51 -21.04 -5.03
CA VAL A 78 -18.12 -21.92 -3.92
C VAL A 78 -18.71 -21.43 -2.60
N SER A 79 -19.05 -20.14 -2.50
CA SER A 79 -19.64 -19.56 -1.29
C SER A 79 -21.13 -19.91 -1.19
N HIS A 80 -21.56 -20.29 0.01
CA HIS A 80 -22.97 -20.51 0.33
C HIS A 80 -23.66 -19.26 0.90
N ILE A 81 -22.90 -18.18 1.08
CA ILE A 81 -23.37 -16.89 1.61
C ILE A 81 -23.15 -15.84 0.54
N ALA A 82 -24.11 -14.92 0.43
CA ALA A 82 -24.02 -13.74 -0.42
C ALA A 82 -24.24 -12.47 0.41
N THR A 83 -23.65 -11.36 -0.03
CA THR A 83 -23.90 -10.03 0.52
C THR A 83 -24.34 -9.13 -0.62
N VAL A 84 -25.45 -8.41 -0.40
CA VAL A 84 -25.94 -7.39 -1.32
C VAL A 84 -25.92 -6.06 -0.59
N ALA A 85 -25.33 -5.05 -1.22
CA ALA A 85 -25.22 -3.72 -0.64
C ALA A 85 -25.57 -2.67 -1.70
N ILE A 86 -26.17 -1.57 -1.26
CA ILE A 86 -26.45 -0.39 -2.08
C ILE A 86 -25.55 0.73 -1.56
N TYR A 87 -24.71 1.25 -2.45
CA TYR A 87 -23.86 2.41 -2.15
C TYR A 87 -24.46 3.64 -2.82
N ILE A 88 -24.71 4.68 -2.02
CA ILE A 88 -25.26 5.95 -2.49
C ILE A 88 -24.19 7.00 -2.24
N ASP A 89 -23.85 7.78 -3.28
CA ASP A 89 -22.96 8.92 -3.15
C ASP A 89 -23.70 10.11 -2.52
N ALA A 90 -23.98 10.00 -1.22
CA ALA A 90 -24.64 11.00 -0.41
C ALA A 90 -24.09 10.98 1.02
N LYS A 91 -23.83 12.17 1.57
CA LYS A 91 -23.32 12.36 2.93
C LYS A 91 -23.52 13.81 3.37
N SER A 92 -23.23 14.11 4.65
CA SER A 92 -23.32 15.46 5.23
C SER A 92 -22.56 16.55 4.48
N ARG A 93 -21.58 16.22 3.63
CA ARG A 93 -20.92 17.18 2.72
C ARG A 93 -21.92 17.83 1.75
N PHE A 94 -23.00 17.14 1.41
CA PHE A 94 -24.05 17.60 0.51
C PHE A 94 -25.25 18.20 1.26
N ASP A 95 -25.20 18.29 2.60
CA ASP A 95 -26.24 18.98 3.37
C ASP A 95 -26.13 20.49 3.15
N THR A 96 -27.26 21.21 3.18
CA THR A 96 -27.29 22.68 3.27
C THR A 96 -27.25 23.13 4.72
N ASP A 97 -27.10 24.44 4.95
CA ASP A 97 -27.14 25.00 6.30
C ASP A 97 -28.49 24.71 7.00
N GLU A 98 -29.59 24.67 6.26
CA GLU A 98 -30.91 24.34 6.83
C GLU A 98 -31.12 22.85 7.10
N THR A 99 -30.46 21.97 6.34
CA THR A 99 -30.64 20.51 6.43
C THR A 99 -29.45 19.81 7.09
N ASN A 100 -28.63 20.54 7.84
CA ASN A 100 -27.44 19.99 8.46
C ASN A 100 -27.80 18.83 9.41
N GLY A 101 -27.20 17.66 9.17
CA GLY A 101 -27.46 16.44 9.93
C GLY A 101 -28.54 15.54 9.31
N MET A 102 -29.09 15.91 8.16
CA MET A 102 -30.10 15.09 7.45
C MET A 102 -29.52 13.74 7.03
N ALA A 103 -28.26 13.67 6.59
CA ALA A 103 -27.63 12.40 6.25
C ALA A 103 -27.60 11.42 7.44
N ASN A 104 -27.18 11.90 8.62
CA ASN A 104 -27.16 11.10 9.84
C ASN A 104 -28.58 10.71 10.29
N PHE A 105 -29.52 11.66 10.22
CA PHE A 105 -30.91 11.39 10.55
C PHE A 105 -31.51 10.30 9.63
N LEU A 106 -31.27 10.38 8.32
CA LEU A 106 -31.75 9.41 7.34
C LEU A 106 -31.17 8.00 7.60
N GLU A 107 -29.89 7.90 7.98
CA GLU A 107 -29.24 6.64 8.35
C GLU A 107 -29.97 5.93 9.50
N HIS A 108 -30.44 6.66 10.50
CA HIS A 108 -31.23 6.09 11.59
C HIS A 108 -32.66 5.75 11.17
N MET A 109 -33.25 6.55 10.28
CA MET A 109 -34.66 6.42 9.89
C MET A 109 -34.92 5.35 8.85
N ILE A 110 -33.94 5.02 8.00
CA ILE A 110 -34.12 4.06 6.91
C ILE A 110 -34.46 2.64 7.42
N PHE A 111 -34.05 2.31 8.66
CA PHE A 111 -34.36 1.04 9.32
C PHE A 111 -35.65 1.07 10.13
N LYS A 112 -36.36 2.20 10.20
CA LYS A 112 -37.62 2.33 10.95
C LYS A 112 -38.86 2.00 10.09
N GLY A 113 -38.70 1.07 9.16
CA GLY A 113 -39.79 0.56 8.32
C GLY A 113 -40.11 1.44 7.11
N THR A 114 -40.93 0.90 6.22
CA THR A 114 -41.42 1.53 5.00
C THR A 114 -42.94 1.50 4.98
N LYS A 115 -43.56 2.20 4.01
CA LYS A 115 -45.02 2.18 3.83
C LYS A 115 -45.60 0.77 3.64
N LYS A 116 -44.83 -0.13 3.03
CA LYS A 116 -45.25 -1.52 2.77
C LYS A 116 -44.84 -2.47 3.90
N TRP A 117 -43.78 -2.14 4.63
CA TRP A 117 -43.20 -3.00 5.69
C TRP A 117 -43.01 -2.18 6.97
N PRO A 118 -43.97 -2.19 7.90
CA PRO A 118 -43.79 -1.50 9.18
C PRO A 118 -42.65 -2.13 9.98
N VAL A 119 -42.04 -1.36 10.90
CA VAL A 119 -40.83 -1.72 11.67
C VAL A 119 -40.82 -3.18 12.12
N LYS A 120 -41.84 -3.60 12.88
CA LYS A 120 -41.91 -4.95 13.44
C LYS A 120 -41.89 -6.05 12.39
N VAL A 121 -42.59 -5.84 11.29
CA VAL A 121 -42.66 -6.81 10.19
C VAL A 121 -41.33 -6.89 9.45
N LEU A 122 -40.65 -5.75 9.30
CA LEU A 122 -39.32 -5.73 8.69
C LEU A 122 -38.30 -6.47 9.58
N ASP A 123 -38.30 -6.20 10.88
CA ASP A 123 -37.39 -6.84 11.83
C ASP A 123 -37.64 -8.36 11.91
N GLU A 124 -38.90 -8.79 12.04
CA GLU A 124 -39.29 -10.20 12.06
C GLU A 124 -38.90 -10.93 10.78
N GLU A 125 -39.10 -10.32 9.61
CA GLU A 125 -38.74 -10.97 8.35
C GLU A 125 -37.22 -11.13 8.21
N ILE A 126 -36.45 -10.11 8.58
CA ILE A 126 -34.98 -10.17 8.53
C ILE A 126 -34.48 -11.30 9.44
N GLU A 127 -34.99 -11.42 10.66
CA GLU A 127 -34.65 -12.52 11.58
C GLU A 127 -35.07 -13.89 11.02
N ASN A 128 -36.20 -13.98 10.34
CA ASN A 128 -36.69 -15.24 9.77
C ASN A 128 -35.82 -15.75 8.60
N PHE A 129 -35.07 -14.87 7.92
CA PHE A 129 -34.14 -15.26 6.85
C PHE A 129 -32.78 -15.77 7.36
N GLY A 130 -32.45 -15.59 8.65
CA GLY A 130 -31.27 -16.18 9.30
C GLY A 130 -30.38 -15.20 10.05
#